data_AF-A0A223Q3Z8-F1
#
_entry.id   AF-A0A223Q3Z8-F1
#
_cell.length_a   1.000
_cell.length_b   1.000
_cell.length_c   1.000
_cell.angle_alpha   90.00
_cell.angle_beta   90.00
_cell.angle_gamma   90.00
#
_symmetry.space_group_name_H-M   'P 1'
#
loop_
_entity.id
_entity.type
_entity.pdbx_description
1 polymer ?
#
loop_
_entity_poly.entity_id
_entity_poly.type
_entity_poly.pdbx_seq_one_letter_code
_entity_poly.pdbx_strand_id
1 'polypeptide(L)'
;MQEKSRTTKRPPLIVDCTLCGGRFQRAAWCGPAPDHCMRSNVERSSECWSNQPDGSLLKTCAESLRSRKPSGNEMTHFISLLAGLGHAHDQSEAKVQEYLADLLPEERHILLKRASAELSIYLAKQISLLPSIEIRVPLKDRSIPEELPEGLRGKLNAYKKKLERRYNILTEKGHTRSEKYVARALGGPIRLAHYLHANGIIDWDAVKKRDIVVFFEKCTKEEIRPIFRFYRFIDTRQKFQDGRGRKKSKPSTKPPYNFQLMMPDDLNRFLAEIRSRTTDAEYLVAWLVCRMGMTATAALKLNLDCIEMHENGHIVIKPARAWLSVPKSIERILLEVLSEIKRLFAFKGVADF
;
A
#
# COMPACT_ATOMS: atom_id res chain seq x y z
N MET A 1 -41.07 53.44 19.67
CA MET A 1 -39.97 52.45 19.65
C MET A 1 -40.26 51.45 18.55
N GLN A 2 -39.52 51.52 17.45
CA GLN A 2 -39.62 50.57 16.33
C GLN A 2 -38.64 49.43 16.59
N GLU A 3 -39.16 48.22 16.75
CA GLU A 3 -38.38 47.00 16.88
C GLU A 3 -38.06 46.47 15.47
N LYS A 4 -36.86 46.77 14.98
CA LYS A 4 -36.34 46.22 13.72
C LYS A 4 -35.82 44.80 13.97
N SER A 5 -36.70 43.80 13.85
CA SER A 5 -36.27 42.42 13.62
C SER A 5 -35.96 42.22 12.14
N ARG A 6 -34.68 42.28 11.78
CA ARG A 6 -34.15 41.74 10.51
C ARG A 6 -33.15 40.65 10.83
N THR A 7 -33.64 39.44 11.11
CA THR A 7 -32.85 38.22 10.95
C THR A 7 -33.11 37.65 9.56
N THR A 8 -32.43 38.19 8.55
CA THR A 8 -32.35 37.53 7.24
C THR A 8 -31.53 36.25 7.38
N LYS A 9 -32.17 35.15 7.78
CA LYS A 9 -31.61 33.80 7.66
C LYS A 9 -31.39 33.55 6.17
N ARG A 10 -30.12 33.43 5.75
CA ARG A 10 -29.81 33.00 4.38
C ARG A 10 -30.47 31.64 4.14
N PRO A 11 -31.11 31.42 2.98
CA PRO A 11 -31.73 30.15 2.68
C PRO A 11 -30.70 29.01 2.74
N PRO A 12 -31.09 27.81 3.21
CA PRO A 12 -30.20 26.67 3.23
C PRO A 12 -29.72 26.33 1.81
N LEU A 13 -28.43 26.03 1.68
CA LEU A 13 -27.87 25.56 0.42
C LEU A 13 -28.20 24.07 0.26
N ILE A 14 -28.78 23.73 -0.89
CA ILE A 14 -29.03 22.34 -1.30
C ILE A 14 -27.82 21.89 -2.10
N VAL A 15 -27.22 20.78 -1.70
CA VAL A 15 -26.04 20.19 -2.36
C VAL A 15 -26.29 18.70 -2.60
N ASP A 16 -25.86 18.20 -3.76
CA ASP A 16 -25.94 16.79 -4.10
C ASP A 16 -24.76 16.01 -3.52
N CYS A 17 -25.04 14.85 -2.94
CA CYS A 17 -24.02 13.98 -2.36
C CYS A 17 -23.24 13.24 -3.45
N THR A 18 -21.92 13.41 -3.46
CA THR A 18 -21.05 12.70 -4.42
C THR A 18 -20.99 11.19 -4.21
N LEU A 19 -21.42 10.69 -3.04
CA LEU A 19 -21.50 9.24 -2.76
C LEU A 19 -22.82 8.64 -3.25
N CYS A 20 -23.95 9.22 -2.84
CA CYS A 20 -25.26 8.58 -2.97
C CYS A 20 -26.23 9.33 -3.89
N GLY A 21 -25.82 10.43 -4.51
CA GLY A 21 -26.68 11.30 -5.34
C GLY A 21 -27.78 12.06 -4.59
N GLY A 22 -28.05 11.70 -3.34
CA GLY A 22 -29.08 12.32 -2.51
C GLY A 22 -28.77 13.78 -2.16
N ARG A 23 -29.82 14.58 -2.05
CA ARG A 23 -29.73 15.99 -1.64
C ARG A 23 -29.64 16.13 -0.14
N PHE A 24 -28.76 17.02 0.32
CA PHE A 24 -28.74 17.41 1.72
C PHE A 24 -28.77 18.94 1.88
N GLN A 25 -29.32 19.36 3.02
CA GLN A 25 -29.38 20.77 3.40
C GLN A 25 -28.29 21.10 4.41
N ARG A 26 -27.77 22.31 4.32
CA ARG A 26 -26.81 22.85 5.30
C ARG A 26 -27.30 24.18 5.86
N ALA A 27 -27.18 24.34 7.18
CA ALA A 27 -27.33 25.63 7.83
C ALA A 27 -26.26 26.62 7.32
N ALA A 28 -26.67 27.82 6.92
CA ALA A 28 -25.79 28.83 6.31
C ALA A 28 -24.59 29.17 7.22
N TRP A 29 -23.43 28.59 6.94
CA TRP A 29 -22.19 28.79 7.69
C TRP A 29 -21.01 29.00 6.72
N CYS A 30 -20.07 29.85 7.10
CA CYS A 30 -18.87 30.17 6.31
C CYS A 30 -17.88 29.00 6.33
N GLY A 31 -17.91 28.16 5.29
CA GLY A 31 -16.93 27.08 5.08
C GLY A 31 -17.23 26.32 3.80
N PRO A 32 -16.26 25.55 3.25
CA PRO A 32 -16.45 24.81 2.00
C PRO A 32 -17.70 23.91 2.06
N ALA A 33 -18.38 23.77 0.93
CA ALA A 33 -19.56 22.92 0.83
C ALA A 33 -19.19 21.46 1.19
N PRO A 34 -20.05 20.73 1.93
CA PRO A 34 -19.82 19.32 2.17
C PRO A 34 -19.86 18.58 0.82
N ASP A 35 -18.93 17.66 0.64
CA ASP A 35 -18.80 16.82 -0.56
C ASP A 35 -19.60 15.51 -0.44
N HIS A 36 -19.89 15.04 0.77
CA HIS A 36 -20.65 13.81 1.01
C HIS A 36 -21.49 13.86 2.30
N CYS A 37 -22.48 12.97 2.41
CA CYS A 37 -23.49 12.93 3.47
C CYS A 37 -22.97 12.64 4.90
N MET A 38 -21.70 12.25 5.02
CA MET A 38 -21.08 11.86 6.30
C MET A 38 -20.29 12.99 6.97
N ARG A 39 -20.26 14.18 6.38
CA ARG A 39 -19.71 15.39 7.00
C ARG A 39 -20.58 15.84 8.17
N SER A 40 -19.97 16.56 9.11
CA SER A 40 -20.70 17.21 10.21
C SER A 40 -21.62 18.32 9.69
N ASN A 41 -22.71 18.59 10.41
CA ASN A 41 -23.67 19.66 10.11
C ASN A 41 -24.41 19.52 8.77
N VAL A 42 -24.65 18.28 8.34
CA VAL A 42 -25.44 17.95 7.15
C VAL A 42 -26.77 17.35 7.58
N GLU A 43 -27.89 17.96 7.18
CA GLU A 43 -29.22 17.37 7.33
C GLU A 43 -29.49 16.43 6.16
N ARG A 44 -29.67 15.14 6.48
CA ARG A 44 -29.72 14.05 5.50
C ARG A 44 -31.17 13.72 5.15
N SER A 45 -31.45 13.50 3.87
CA SER A 45 -32.74 12.97 3.42
C SER A 45 -32.97 11.54 3.94
N SER A 46 -34.23 11.11 4.00
CA SER A 46 -34.60 9.72 4.32
C SER A 46 -33.95 8.71 3.37
N GLU A 47 -33.78 9.08 2.10
CA GLU A 47 -33.17 8.26 1.04
C GLU A 47 -31.63 8.15 1.13
N CYS A 48 -31.01 8.88 2.06
CA CYS A 48 -29.56 8.86 2.21
C CYS A 48 -29.07 7.46 2.59
N TRP A 49 -27.98 7.00 1.96
CA TRP A 49 -27.36 5.71 2.28
C TRP A 49 -27.00 5.55 3.76
N SER A 50 -26.71 6.65 4.48
CA SER A 50 -26.44 6.59 5.92
C SER A 50 -27.65 6.25 6.78
N ASN A 51 -28.86 6.47 6.26
CA ASN A 51 -30.14 6.26 6.93
C ASN A 51 -30.75 4.90 6.59
N GLN A 52 -30.08 4.11 5.75
CA GLN A 52 -30.46 2.74 5.45
C GLN A 52 -30.35 1.84 6.71
N PRO A 53 -31.00 0.67 6.73
CA PRO A 53 -30.92 -0.28 7.84
C PRO A 53 -29.48 -0.66 8.20
N ASP A 54 -29.25 -0.94 9.48
CA ASP A 54 -27.97 -1.46 9.96
C ASP A 54 -27.56 -2.72 9.21
N GLY A 55 -26.28 -2.84 8.86
CA GLY A 55 -25.73 -3.95 8.07
C GLY A 55 -26.02 -3.90 6.57
N SER A 56 -26.81 -2.95 6.07
CA SER A 56 -26.97 -2.78 4.61
C SER A 56 -25.67 -2.34 3.95
N LEU A 57 -25.44 -2.79 2.71
CA LEU A 57 -24.21 -2.47 1.97
C LEU A 57 -24.07 -0.95 1.74
N LEU A 58 -25.17 -0.27 1.42
CA LEU A 58 -25.18 1.17 1.21
C LEU A 58 -24.78 1.93 2.48
N LYS A 59 -25.26 1.49 3.66
CA LYS A 59 -24.88 2.08 4.93
C LYS A 59 -23.41 1.86 5.25
N THR A 60 -22.91 0.64 5.08
CA THR A 60 -21.49 0.31 5.33
C THR A 60 -20.56 1.06 4.35
N CYS A 61 -21.00 1.33 3.11
CA CYS A 61 -20.33 2.24 2.18
C CYS A 61 -20.27 3.67 2.72
N ALA A 62 -21.39 4.21 3.20
CA ALA A 62 -21.39 5.54 3.81
C ALA A 62 -20.49 5.59 5.06
N GLU A 63 -20.55 4.58 5.92
CA GLU A 63 -19.75 4.52 7.16
C GLU A 63 -18.25 4.41 6.92
N SER A 64 -17.84 3.87 5.77
CA SER A 64 -16.44 3.86 5.33
C SER A 64 -15.85 5.28 5.18
N LEU A 65 -16.69 6.30 5.04
CA LEU A 65 -16.27 7.71 5.00
C LEU A 65 -16.10 8.34 6.40
N ARG A 66 -16.53 7.67 7.50
CA ARG A 66 -16.33 8.17 8.88
C ARG A 66 -14.87 8.00 9.35
N SER A 67 -14.16 6.99 8.83
CA SER A 67 -12.78 6.69 9.20
C SER A 67 -11.75 7.53 8.43
N ARG A 68 -11.27 8.61 9.08
CA ARG A 68 -9.97 9.32 8.89
C ARG A 68 -9.54 9.80 7.48
N LYS A 69 -9.52 11.13 7.34
CA LYS A 69 -8.42 12.01 6.81
C LYS A 69 -7.71 11.69 5.47
N PRO A 70 -8.33 11.23 4.38
CA PRO A 70 -7.70 11.42 3.07
C PRO A 70 -7.73 12.91 2.70
N SER A 71 -6.63 13.42 2.14
CA SER A 71 -6.55 14.79 1.62
C SER A 71 -6.92 14.83 0.15
N GLY A 72 -7.80 15.76 -0.24
CA GLY A 72 -8.08 16.10 -1.63
C GLY A 72 -8.44 14.91 -2.53
N ASN A 73 -7.74 14.77 -3.65
CA ASN A 73 -8.04 13.83 -4.75
C ASN A 73 -8.16 12.36 -4.32
N GLU A 74 -7.42 11.92 -3.29
CA GLU A 74 -7.52 10.54 -2.81
C GLU A 74 -8.87 10.23 -2.16
N MET A 75 -9.52 11.24 -1.58
CA MET A 75 -10.87 11.10 -1.01
C MET A 75 -11.90 11.03 -2.14
N THR A 76 -11.79 11.92 -3.13
CA THR A 76 -12.69 11.97 -4.28
C THR A 76 -12.68 10.65 -5.05
N HIS A 77 -11.49 10.08 -5.29
CA HIS A 77 -11.38 8.79 -5.95
C HIS A 77 -12.00 7.67 -5.12
N PHE A 78 -11.75 7.63 -3.80
CA PHE A 78 -12.36 6.63 -2.93
C PHE A 78 -13.89 6.74 -2.86
N ILE A 79 -14.44 7.97 -2.82
CA ILE A 79 -15.89 8.19 -2.89
C ILE A 79 -16.44 7.66 -4.22
N SER A 80 -15.77 7.90 -5.33
CA SER A 80 -16.17 7.34 -6.64
C SER A 80 -16.19 5.81 -6.63
N LEU A 81 -15.22 5.16 -5.98
CA LEU A 81 -15.17 3.70 -5.86
C LEU A 81 -16.35 3.14 -5.04
N LEU A 82 -16.72 3.82 -3.95
CA LEU A 82 -17.87 3.45 -3.12
C LEU A 82 -19.20 3.73 -3.83
N ALA A 83 -19.30 4.84 -4.57
CA ALA A 83 -20.48 5.16 -5.37
C ALA A 83 -20.73 4.10 -6.44
N GLY A 84 -19.69 3.72 -7.19
CA GLY A 84 -19.77 2.63 -8.18
C GLY A 84 -20.19 1.29 -7.55
N LEU A 85 -19.69 0.99 -6.35
CA LEU A 85 -20.06 -0.22 -5.62
C LEU A 85 -21.54 -0.21 -5.20
N GLY A 86 -22.04 0.91 -4.67
CA GLY A 86 -23.44 1.04 -4.28
C GLY A 86 -24.39 0.97 -5.49
N HIS A 87 -24.03 1.60 -6.61
CA HIS A 87 -24.80 1.49 -7.85
C HIS A 87 -24.82 0.08 -8.44
N ALA A 88 -23.71 -0.66 -8.32
CA ALA A 88 -23.67 -2.07 -8.71
C ALA A 88 -24.59 -2.92 -7.81
N HIS A 89 -24.60 -2.64 -6.51
CA HIS A 89 -25.45 -3.32 -5.54
C HIS A 89 -26.95 -3.10 -5.78
N ASP A 90 -27.35 -1.87 -6.15
CA ASP A 90 -28.75 -1.56 -6.49
C ASP A 90 -29.26 -2.40 -7.68
N GLN A 91 -28.37 -2.89 -8.54
CA GLN A 91 -28.72 -3.73 -9.69
C GLN A 91 -28.78 -5.22 -9.34
N SER A 92 -27.69 -5.78 -8.80
CA SER A 92 -27.62 -7.19 -8.35
C SER A 92 -26.28 -7.51 -7.70
N GLU A 93 -26.20 -8.64 -6.99
CA GLU A 93 -24.93 -9.18 -6.49
C GLU A 93 -23.95 -9.57 -7.62
N ALA A 94 -24.47 -10.05 -8.76
CA ALA A 94 -23.63 -10.33 -9.93
C ALA A 94 -22.98 -9.06 -10.49
N LYS A 95 -23.68 -7.92 -10.45
CA LYS A 95 -23.13 -6.63 -10.87
C LYS A 95 -22.06 -6.12 -9.91
N VAL A 96 -22.15 -6.43 -8.62
CA VAL A 96 -21.08 -6.15 -7.66
C VAL A 96 -19.80 -6.92 -8.04
N GLN A 97 -19.94 -8.19 -8.39
CA GLN A 97 -18.81 -9.02 -8.81
C GLN A 97 -18.17 -8.51 -10.12
N GLU A 98 -18.99 -8.17 -11.12
CA GLU A 98 -18.54 -7.56 -12.38
C GLU A 98 -17.79 -6.24 -12.12
N TYR A 99 -18.36 -5.36 -11.29
CA TYR A 99 -17.71 -4.11 -10.89
C TYR A 99 -16.35 -4.36 -10.24
N LEU A 100 -16.27 -5.28 -9.28
CA LEU A 100 -15.00 -5.62 -8.61
C LEU A 100 -13.99 -6.25 -9.57
N ALA A 101 -14.44 -7.01 -10.57
CA ALA A 101 -13.60 -7.57 -11.61
C ALA A 101 -13.05 -6.50 -12.57
N ASP A 102 -13.81 -5.44 -12.85
CA ASP A 102 -13.38 -4.35 -13.75
C ASP A 102 -12.42 -3.35 -13.11
N LEU A 103 -12.39 -3.26 -11.77
CA LEU A 103 -11.48 -2.37 -11.05
C LEU A 103 -10.00 -2.71 -11.31
N LEU A 104 -9.14 -1.70 -11.31
CA LEU A 104 -7.70 -1.90 -11.30
C LEU A 104 -7.26 -2.61 -10.01
N PRO A 105 -6.18 -3.43 -10.03
CA PRO A 105 -5.65 -4.07 -8.83
C PRO A 105 -5.39 -3.11 -7.67
N GLU A 106 -4.98 -1.88 -7.98
CA GLU A 106 -4.74 -0.78 -7.05
C GLU A 106 -6.04 -0.25 -6.42
N GLU A 107 -7.12 -0.16 -7.19
CA GLU A 107 -8.43 0.31 -6.73
C GLU A 107 -9.09 -0.69 -5.79
N ARG A 108 -8.97 -2.00 -6.08
CA ARG A 108 -9.40 -3.07 -5.17
C ARG A 108 -8.70 -2.98 -3.82
N HIS A 109 -7.40 -2.68 -3.82
CA HIS A 109 -6.65 -2.48 -2.59
C HIS A 109 -7.14 -1.24 -1.82
N ILE A 110 -7.38 -0.12 -2.52
CA ILE A 110 -7.90 1.10 -1.90
C ILE A 110 -9.25 0.83 -1.23
N LEU A 111 -10.17 0.14 -1.91
CA LEU A 111 -11.47 -0.26 -1.38
C LEU A 111 -11.32 -1.10 -0.12
N LEU A 112 -10.60 -2.22 -0.18
CA LEU A 112 -10.41 -3.12 0.97
C LEU A 112 -9.73 -2.43 2.14
N LYS A 113 -8.73 -1.57 1.87
CA LYS A 113 -7.92 -0.96 2.93
C LYS A 113 -8.66 0.13 3.69
N ARG A 114 -9.58 0.83 3.03
CA ARG A 114 -10.28 2.02 3.56
C ARG A 114 -11.75 1.78 3.91
N ALA A 115 -12.32 0.67 3.46
CA ALA A 115 -13.65 0.23 3.85
C ALA A 115 -13.80 0.15 5.38
N SER A 116 -15.02 0.34 5.87
CA SER A 116 -15.41 -0.06 7.22
C SER A 116 -15.14 -1.57 7.41
N ALA A 117 -15.02 -2.02 8.66
CA ALA A 117 -14.72 -3.42 8.93
C ALA A 117 -15.75 -4.37 8.28
N GLU A 118 -17.03 -4.03 8.38
CA GLU A 118 -18.13 -4.79 7.79
C GLU A 118 -18.05 -4.83 6.26
N LEU A 119 -17.84 -3.66 5.62
CA LEU A 119 -17.71 -3.61 4.17
C LEU A 119 -16.45 -4.36 3.70
N SER A 120 -15.35 -4.30 4.43
CA SER A 120 -14.13 -5.05 4.09
C SER A 120 -14.35 -6.55 4.12
N ILE A 121 -15.15 -7.07 5.07
CA ILE A 121 -15.50 -8.50 5.15
C ILE A 121 -16.36 -8.89 3.94
N TYR A 122 -17.38 -8.09 3.63
CA TYR A 122 -18.23 -8.31 2.46
C TYR A 122 -17.42 -8.32 1.16
N LEU A 123 -16.55 -7.32 0.96
CA LEU A 123 -15.70 -7.20 -0.22
C LEU A 123 -14.73 -8.38 -0.35
N ALA A 124 -14.12 -8.83 0.75
CA ALA A 124 -13.23 -9.99 0.75
C ALA A 124 -13.98 -11.26 0.30
N LYS A 125 -15.22 -11.45 0.76
CA LYS A 125 -16.08 -12.56 0.33
C LYS A 125 -16.36 -12.47 -1.18
N GLN A 126 -16.79 -11.32 -1.70
CA GLN A 126 -17.08 -11.17 -3.13
C GLN A 126 -15.84 -11.37 -4.00
N ILE A 127 -14.68 -10.85 -3.59
CA ILE A 127 -13.42 -11.04 -4.34
C ILE A 127 -12.99 -12.51 -4.33
N SER A 128 -13.22 -13.25 -3.25
CA SER A 128 -12.87 -14.68 -3.18
C SER A 128 -13.63 -15.56 -4.18
N LEU A 129 -14.80 -15.09 -4.64
CA LEU A 129 -15.62 -15.78 -5.64
C LEU A 129 -15.14 -15.53 -7.08
N LEU A 130 -14.23 -14.57 -7.28
CA LEU A 130 -13.75 -14.16 -8.59
C LEU A 130 -12.46 -14.92 -8.99
N PRO A 131 -12.36 -15.42 -10.23
CA PRO A 131 -11.20 -16.18 -10.66
C PRO A 131 -9.97 -15.27 -10.82
N SER A 132 -8.88 -15.63 -10.13
CA SER A 132 -7.53 -15.06 -10.32
C SER A 132 -7.46 -13.53 -10.33
N ILE A 133 -8.12 -12.87 -9.38
CA ILE A 133 -8.04 -11.41 -9.22
C ILE A 133 -6.77 -10.98 -8.48
N GLU A 134 -6.06 -10.01 -9.06
CA GLU A 134 -4.92 -9.37 -8.40
C GLU A 134 -5.40 -8.20 -7.53
N ILE A 135 -4.89 -8.13 -6.29
CA ILE A 135 -4.98 -6.97 -5.41
C ILE A 135 -3.56 -6.43 -5.24
N ARG A 136 -3.33 -5.16 -5.59
CA ARG A 136 -1.99 -4.56 -5.54
C ARG A 136 -2.00 -3.27 -4.74
N VAL A 137 -0.98 -3.06 -3.91
CA VAL A 137 -0.83 -1.78 -3.21
C VAL A 137 -0.46 -0.68 -4.23
N PRO A 138 -1.18 0.45 -4.29
CA PRO A 138 -0.85 1.53 -5.22
C PRO A 138 0.57 2.04 -4.99
N LEU A 139 1.24 2.39 -6.09
CA LEU A 139 2.51 3.09 -6.03
C LEU A 139 2.35 4.37 -5.21
N LYS A 140 3.22 4.53 -4.21
CA LYS A 140 3.21 5.78 -3.44
C LYS A 140 3.71 6.90 -4.34
N ASP A 141 2.81 7.84 -4.63
CA ASP A 141 3.18 9.02 -5.38
C ASP A 141 4.05 9.96 -4.52
N ARG A 142 4.94 10.67 -5.19
CA ARG A 142 5.63 11.84 -4.67
C ARG A 142 5.37 12.97 -5.67
N SER A 143 4.54 13.92 -5.26
CA SER A 143 4.26 15.12 -6.05
C SER A 143 5.57 15.87 -6.31
N ILE A 144 5.72 16.32 -7.56
CA ILE A 144 6.78 17.25 -7.94
C ILE A 144 6.18 18.65 -7.73
N PRO A 145 6.78 19.50 -6.89
CA PRO A 145 6.18 20.80 -6.54
C PRO A 145 5.96 21.69 -7.76
N GLU A 146 4.79 22.33 -7.81
CA GLU A 146 4.41 23.23 -8.90
C GLU A 146 5.21 24.53 -8.91
N GLU A 147 5.79 24.89 -7.75
CA GLU A 147 6.69 26.03 -7.54
C GLU A 147 7.98 25.94 -8.37
N LEU A 148 8.35 24.74 -8.82
CA LEU A 148 9.57 24.53 -9.59
C LEU A 148 9.40 25.03 -11.04
N PRO A 149 10.38 25.75 -11.60
CA PRO A 149 10.37 26.15 -13.01
C PRO A 149 10.20 24.98 -13.97
N GLU A 150 9.55 25.21 -15.12
CA GLU A 150 9.23 24.15 -16.08
C GLU A 150 10.48 23.43 -16.61
N GLY A 151 11.59 24.15 -16.80
CA GLY A 151 12.87 23.56 -17.20
C GLY A 151 13.35 22.48 -16.22
N LEU A 152 13.20 22.72 -14.91
CA LEU A 152 13.51 21.73 -13.88
C LEU A 152 12.43 20.65 -13.74
N ARG A 153 11.17 21.07 -13.73
CA ARG A 153 9.99 20.21 -13.49
C ARG A 153 9.79 19.19 -14.61
N GLY A 154 9.96 19.59 -15.87
CA GLY A 154 9.75 18.75 -17.05
C GLY A 154 10.62 17.48 -17.04
N LYS A 155 11.92 17.60 -16.72
CA LYS A 155 12.80 16.42 -16.63
C LYS A 155 12.49 15.53 -15.43
N LEU A 156 12.08 16.09 -14.30
CA LEU A 156 11.62 15.30 -13.14
C LEU A 156 10.38 14.48 -13.51
N ASN A 157 9.41 15.10 -14.20
CA ASN A 157 8.21 14.41 -14.70
C ASN A 157 8.56 13.30 -15.70
N ALA A 158 9.47 13.56 -16.63
CA ALA A 158 9.94 12.53 -17.57
C ALA A 158 10.62 11.36 -16.85
N TYR A 159 11.39 11.64 -15.80
CA TYR A 159 12.03 10.59 -14.99
C TYR A 159 11.02 9.79 -14.17
N LYS A 160 10.02 10.45 -13.57
CA LYS A 160 8.90 9.80 -12.87
C LYS A 160 8.20 8.79 -13.78
N LYS A 161 7.79 9.21 -14.99
CA LYS A 161 7.18 8.32 -16.01
C LYS A 161 8.06 7.12 -16.36
N LYS A 162 9.39 7.32 -16.50
CA LYS A 162 10.34 6.22 -16.75
C LYS A 162 10.39 5.22 -15.60
N LEU A 163 10.36 5.69 -14.35
CA LEU A 163 10.39 4.85 -13.16
C LEU A 163 9.09 4.05 -13.01
N GLU A 164 7.94 4.67 -13.25
CA GLU A 164 6.62 4.02 -13.25
C GLU A 164 6.55 2.93 -14.32
N ARG A 165 6.92 3.25 -15.56
CA ARG A 165 6.98 2.25 -16.65
C ARG A 165 7.88 1.07 -16.29
N ARG A 166 9.05 1.34 -15.69
CA ARG A 166 9.96 0.29 -15.25
C ARG A 166 9.38 -0.55 -14.11
N TYR A 167 8.65 0.07 -13.19
CA TYR A 167 7.97 -0.65 -12.12
C TYR A 167 6.95 -1.63 -12.72
N ASN A 168 6.07 -1.14 -13.60
CA ASN A 168 5.02 -1.95 -14.25
C ASN A 168 5.60 -3.14 -15.03
N ILE A 169 6.62 -2.91 -15.86
CA ILE A 169 7.29 -3.99 -16.62
C ILE A 169 7.87 -5.07 -15.69
N LEU A 170 8.40 -4.67 -14.52
CA LEU A 170 9.01 -5.62 -13.60
C LEU A 170 7.96 -6.37 -12.79
N THR A 171 6.87 -5.72 -12.39
CA THR A 171 5.76 -6.37 -11.70
C THR A 171 5.03 -7.35 -12.63
N GLU A 172 4.82 -7.00 -13.90
CA GLU A 172 4.28 -7.91 -14.93
C GLU A 172 5.14 -9.16 -15.10
N LYS A 173 6.47 -9.04 -14.90
CA LYS A 173 7.41 -10.17 -14.94
C LYS A 173 7.49 -10.95 -13.62
N GLY A 174 6.60 -10.69 -12.67
CA GLY A 174 6.56 -11.37 -11.37
C GLY A 174 7.64 -10.93 -10.38
N HIS A 175 8.33 -9.80 -10.60
CA HIS A 175 9.27 -9.27 -9.62
C HIS A 175 8.55 -8.48 -8.53
N THR A 176 8.86 -8.78 -7.27
CA THR A 176 8.40 -7.98 -6.13
C THR A 176 9.12 -6.63 -6.09
N ARG A 177 8.36 -5.54 -6.07
CA ARG A 177 8.87 -4.17 -5.92
C ARG A 177 8.09 -3.43 -4.85
N SER A 178 8.82 -2.69 -4.02
CA SER A 178 8.23 -1.84 -2.99
C SER A 178 7.38 -0.73 -3.61
N GLU A 179 6.20 -0.49 -3.05
CA GLU A 179 5.30 0.64 -3.36
C GLU A 179 6.02 2.00 -3.32
N LYS A 180 7.08 2.13 -2.50
CA LYS A 180 7.87 3.36 -2.31
C LYS A 180 8.99 3.49 -3.33
N TYR A 181 9.03 2.65 -4.36
CA TYR A 181 10.13 2.62 -5.34
C TYR A 181 10.30 3.97 -6.05
N VAL A 182 9.22 4.48 -6.63
CA VAL A 182 9.22 5.76 -7.37
C VAL A 182 9.49 6.92 -6.41
N ALA A 183 8.76 7.01 -5.30
CA ALA A 183 8.94 8.06 -4.30
C ALA A 183 10.36 8.15 -3.72
N ARG A 184 11.03 7.00 -3.47
CA ARG A 184 12.43 6.97 -3.02
C ARG A 184 13.39 7.40 -4.11
N ALA A 185 13.17 6.97 -5.35
CA ALA A 185 14.03 7.33 -6.47
C ALA A 185 13.92 8.81 -6.86
N LEU A 186 12.75 9.43 -6.68
CA LEU A 186 12.51 10.86 -6.95
C LEU A 186 12.94 11.80 -5.82
N GLY A 187 13.08 11.30 -4.59
CA GLY A 187 13.31 12.17 -3.43
C GLY A 187 14.57 13.02 -3.49
N GLY A 188 15.70 12.41 -3.84
CA GLY A 188 16.95 13.13 -4.05
C GLY A 188 16.88 14.13 -5.20
N PRO A 189 16.42 13.72 -6.41
CA PRO A 189 16.23 14.62 -7.55
C PRO A 189 15.38 15.86 -7.26
N ILE A 190 14.25 15.71 -6.55
CA ILE A 190 13.39 16.84 -6.17
C ILE A 190 14.14 17.80 -5.24
N ARG A 191 14.85 17.28 -4.23
CA ARG A 191 15.68 18.10 -3.34
C ARG A 191 16.76 18.88 -4.10
N LEU A 192 17.42 18.23 -5.05
CA LEU A 192 18.41 18.90 -5.90
C LEU A 192 17.75 20.02 -6.72
N ALA A 193 16.57 19.79 -7.30
CA ALA A 193 15.87 20.81 -8.07
C ALA A 193 15.50 22.05 -7.20
N HIS A 194 15.05 21.85 -5.97
CA HIS A 194 14.83 22.98 -5.04
C HIS A 194 16.12 23.73 -4.72
N TYR A 195 17.22 23.01 -4.48
CA TYR A 195 18.52 23.65 -4.25
C TYR A 195 18.96 24.47 -5.46
N LEU A 196 18.83 23.94 -6.68
CA LEU A 196 19.17 24.65 -7.90
C LEU A 196 18.30 25.89 -8.09
N HIS A 197 16.99 25.76 -7.88
CA HIS A 197 16.05 26.88 -7.96
C HIS A 197 16.38 27.99 -6.94
N ALA A 198 16.70 27.61 -5.70
CA ALA A 198 17.13 28.54 -4.66
C ALA A 198 18.43 29.29 -5.00
N ASN A 199 19.27 28.74 -5.89
CA ASN A 199 20.49 29.37 -6.40
C ASN A 199 20.27 30.05 -7.77
N GLY A 200 19.03 30.29 -8.17
CA GLY A 200 18.67 31.01 -9.40
C GLY A 200 18.75 30.18 -10.68
N ILE A 201 18.89 28.85 -10.59
CA ILE A 201 18.92 27.97 -11.76
C ILE A 201 17.51 27.47 -12.05
N ILE A 202 17.02 27.77 -13.25
CA ILE A 202 15.63 27.45 -13.68
C ILE A 202 15.55 26.31 -14.71
N ASP A 203 16.68 25.85 -15.24
CA ASP A 203 16.77 24.79 -16.24
C ASP A 203 17.93 23.84 -15.93
N TRP A 204 17.75 22.54 -16.22
CA TRP A 204 18.80 21.54 -16.09
C TRP A 204 19.98 21.77 -17.04
N ASP A 205 19.75 22.38 -18.21
CA ASP A 205 20.82 22.71 -19.15
C ASP A 205 21.77 23.83 -18.62
N ALA A 206 21.30 24.63 -17.65
CA ALA A 206 22.11 25.67 -17.02
C ALA A 206 22.94 25.18 -15.82
N VAL A 207 22.73 23.93 -15.38
CA VAL A 207 23.41 23.33 -14.22
C VAL A 207 24.87 23.07 -14.55
N LYS A 208 25.78 23.59 -13.73
CA LYS A 208 27.22 23.33 -13.83
C LYS A 208 27.63 22.21 -12.88
N LYS A 209 28.73 21.53 -13.21
CA LYS A 209 29.31 20.48 -12.36
C LYS A 209 29.56 20.94 -10.92
N ARG A 210 29.98 22.20 -10.74
CA ARG A 210 30.22 22.80 -9.42
C ARG A 210 28.96 22.82 -8.55
N ASP A 211 27.79 23.11 -9.12
CA ASP A 211 26.53 23.24 -8.38
C ASP A 211 26.11 21.87 -7.81
N ILE A 212 26.41 20.80 -8.57
CA ILE A 212 26.16 19.41 -8.15
C ILE A 212 27.15 18.97 -7.05
N VAL A 213 28.42 19.30 -7.20
CA VAL A 213 29.46 18.95 -6.21
C VAL A 213 29.16 19.61 -4.86
N VAL A 214 28.84 20.91 -4.86
CA VAL A 214 28.47 21.64 -3.64
C VAL A 214 27.21 21.07 -2.99
N PHE A 215 26.25 20.59 -3.78
CA PHE A 215 25.09 19.90 -3.23
C PHE A 215 25.45 18.53 -2.62
N PHE A 216 26.33 17.76 -3.26
CA PHE A 216 26.75 16.44 -2.78
C PHE A 216 27.58 16.48 -1.50
N GLU A 217 28.35 17.55 -1.28
CA GLU A 217 29.06 17.77 0.00
C GLU A 217 28.09 17.83 1.20
N LYS A 218 26.82 18.17 0.95
CA LYS A 218 25.76 18.28 1.97
C LYS A 218 24.90 17.01 2.09
N CYS A 219 25.21 15.94 1.35
CA CYS A 219 24.39 14.73 1.27
C CYS A 219 25.12 13.50 1.81
N THR A 220 24.36 12.54 2.34
CA THR A 220 24.93 11.21 2.66
C THR A 220 25.10 10.36 1.39
N LYS A 221 25.91 9.29 1.47
CA LYS A 221 26.14 8.38 0.34
C LYS A 221 24.85 7.74 -0.18
N GLU A 222 23.91 7.43 0.71
CA GLU A 222 22.61 6.83 0.39
C GLU A 222 21.73 7.79 -0.42
N GLU A 223 21.82 9.09 -0.16
CA GLU A 223 21.07 10.14 -0.84
C GLU A 223 21.63 10.47 -2.22
N ILE A 224 22.95 10.38 -2.36
CA ILE A 224 23.69 10.66 -3.60
C ILE A 224 23.29 9.67 -4.71
N ARG A 225 23.05 8.40 -4.38
CA ARG A 225 22.82 7.34 -5.39
C ARG A 225 21.54 7.55 -6.24
N PRO A 226 20.36 7.88 -5.68
CA PRO A 226 19.20 8.30 -6.45
C PRO A 226 19.47 9.49 -7.37
N ILE A 227 20.20 10.50 -6.87
CA ILE A 227 20.50 11.73 -7.62
C ILE A 227 21.39 11.43 -8.83
N PHE A 228 22.44 10.62 -8.66
CA PHE A 228 23.29 10.20 -9.78
C PHE A 228 22.53 9.44 -10.87
N ARG A 229 21.57 8.60 -10.49
CA ARG A 229 20.75 7.85 -11.47
C ARG A 229 19.85 8.77 -12.28
N PHE A 230 19.32 9.81 -11.65
CA PHE A 230 18.57 10.85 -12.34
C PHE A 230 19.48 11.72 -13.21
N TYR A 231 20.65 12.11 -12.70
CA TYR A 231 21.62 12.89 -13.47
C TYR A 231 22.02 12.17 -14.77
N ARG A 232 22.29 10.87 -14.70
CA ARG A 232 22.53 10.02 -15.90
C ARG A 232 21.34 9.90 -16.85
N PHE A 233 20.13 10.16 -16.38
CA PHE A 233 18.94 10.14 -17.21
C PHE A 233 18.78 11.47 -17.98
N ILE A 234 19.06 12.60 -17.33
CA ILE A 234 18.94 13.93 -17.96
C ILE A 234 20.14 14.27 -18.85
N ASP A 235 21.32 13.75 -18.53
CA ASP A 235 22.52 13.92 -19.34
C ASP A 235 22.45 13.01 -20.58
N THR A 236 21.68 13.46 -21.57
CA THR A 236 21.63 12.86 -22.92
C THR A 236 22.82 13.26 -23.79
N ARG A 237 23.70 14.16 -23.33
CA ARG A 237 24.91 14.60 -24.06
C ARG A 237 26.07 13.61 -23.88
N GLN A 238 26.08 12.78 -22.84
CA GLN A 238 27.01 11.66 -22.74
C GLN A 238 26.51 10.40 -23.47
N LYS A 239 26.58 10.43 -24.82
CA LYS A 239 26.95 9.21 -25.58
C LYS A 239 28.39 8.76 -25.31
N PHE A 240 29.16 9.52 -24.53
CA PHE A 240 30.42 9.09 -23.94
C PHE A 240 30.18 8.29 -22.65
N GLN A 241 29.68 7.06 -22.80
CA GLN A 241 30.44 6.01 -22.14
C GLN A 241 31.69 5.85 -22.99
N ASP A 242 32.74 6.58 -22.62
CA ASP A 242 34.09 6.08 -22.86
C ASP A 242 34.09 4.68 -22.26
N GLY A 243 33.85 3.69 -23.11
CA GLY A 243 34.08 2.28 -22.86
C GLY A 243 35.58 2.03 -22.74
N ARG A 244 36.31 2.91 -22.05
CA ARG A 244 37.66 2.64 -21.56
C ARG A 244 37.52 1.56 -20.50
N GLY A 245 37.48 0.32 -21.01
CA GLY A 245 37.82 -0.90 -20.32
C GLY A 245 37.30 -0.97 -18.89
N ARG A 246 35.99 -0.80 -18.67
CA ARG A 246 35.42 -1.39 -17.46
C ARG A 246 35.53 -2.89 -17.66
N LYS A 247 36.67 -3.47 -17.23
CA LYS A 247 36.81 -4.92 -17.02
C LYS A 247 35.50 -5.31 -16.36
N LYS A 248 34.69 -6.15 -17.03
CA LYS A 248 33.49 -6.72 -16.43
C LYS A 248 33.94 -7.16 -15.05
N SER A 249 33.51 -6.45 -14.01
CA SER A 249 33.85 -6.85 -12.65
C SER A 249 33.29 -8.25 -12.57
N LYS A 250 34.18 -9.26 -12.51
CA LYS A 250 33.76 -10.64 -12.27
C LYS A 250 32.75 -10.55 -11.12
N PRO A 251 31.59 -11.22 -11.23
CA PRO A 251 30.63 -11.21 -10.15
C PRO A 251 31.41 -11.49 -8.87
N SER A 252 31.30 -10.60 -7.89
CA SER A 252 31.96 -10.79 -6.62
C SER A 252 31.48 -12.13 -6.08
N THR A 253 32.30 -13.17 -6.23
CA THR A 253 32.13 -14.48 -5.60
C THR A 253 32.46 -14.42 -4.11
N LYS A 254 32.52 -13.22 -3.52
CA LYS A 254 32.45 -13.13 -2.06
C LYS A 254 30.99 -13.39 -1.69
N PRO A 255 30.67 -14.54 -1.06
CA PRO A 255 29.37 -14.71 -0.44
C PRO A 255 29.16 -13.52 0.50
N PRO A 256 27.93 -12.99 0.61
CA PRO A 256 27.67 -11.75 1.32
C PRO A 256 28.06 -11.78 2.81
N TYR A 257 28.37 -12.95 3.37
CA TYR A 257 28.79 -13.16 4.75
C TYR A 257 29.72 -14.37 4.85
N ASN A 258 30.77 -14.30 5.68
CA ASN A 258 31.43 -15.50 6.21
C ASN A 258 30.45 -16.14 7.19
N PHE A 259 29.62 -17.08 6.74
CA PHE A 259 28.76 -17.83 7.64
C PHE A 259 29.62 -18.89 8.34
N GLN A 260 29.66 -18.84 9.67
CA GLN A 260 30.11 -19.97 10.45
C GLN A 260 28.93 -20.95 10.51
N LEU A 261 29.06 -22.09 9.82
CA LEU A 261 28.04 -23.14 9.90
C LEU A 261 28.03 -23.68 11.33
N MET A 262 26.86 -23.65 11.97
CA MET A 262 26.65 -24.35 13.22
C MET A 262 26.52 -25.85 12.94
N MET A 263 27.24 -26.68 13.70
CA MET A 263 27.12 -28.13 13.55
C MET A 263 25.72 -28.61 14.00
N PRO A 264 25.21 -29.73 13.47
CA PRO A 264 23.86 -30.21 13.81
C PRO A 264 23.58 -30.37 15.30
N ASP A 265 24.57 -30.79 16.09
CA ASP A 265 24.43 -31.00 17.53
C ASP A 265 24.34 -29.68 18.30
N ASP A 266 25.14 -28.69 17.90
CA ASP A 266 25.08 -27.35 18.47
C ASP A 266 23.75 -26.67 18.12
N LEU A 267 23.23 -26.91 16.91
CA LEU A 267 21.93 -26.43 16.48
C LEU A 267 20.79 -27.04 17.31
N ASN A 268 20.88 -28.34 17.60
CA ASN A 268 19.92 -29.01 18.48
C ASN A 268 19.95 -28.43 19.90
N ARG A 269 21.14 -28.21 20.46
CA ARG A 269 21.31 -27.61 21.78
C ARG A 269 20.74 -26.19 21.82
N PHE A 270 21.04 -25.38 20.80
CA PHE A 270 20.55 -24.02 20.65
C PHE A 270 19.02 -23.97 20.54
N LEU A 271 18.42 -24.82 19.72
CA LEU A 271 16.96 -24.91 19.60
C LEU A 271 16.30 -25.40 20.91
N ALA A 272 16.92 -26.33 21.63
CA ALA A 272 16.44 -26.78 22.93
C ALA A 272 16.49 -25.66 24.00
N GLU A 273 17.54 -24.83 23.98
CA GLU A 273 17.66 -23.66 24.85
C GLU A 273 16.61 -22.59 24.53
N ILE A 274 16.33 -22.34 23.25
CA ILE A 274 15.24 -21.43 22.86
C ILE A 274 13.91 -21.98 23.38
N ARG A 275 13.63 -23.27 23.13
CA ARG A 275 12.38 -23.90 23.56
C ARG A 275 12.14 -23.81 25.06
N SER A 276 13.18 -23.85 25.88
CA SER A 276 13.03 -23.76 27.35
C SER A 276 12.77 -22.35 27.86
N ARG A 277 12.97 -21.32 27.03
CA ARG A 277 12.88 -19.90 27.42
C ARG A 277 11.79 -19.12 26.69
N THR A 278 11.22 -19.67 25.64
CA THR A 278 10.25 -18.98 24.78
C THR A 278 8.95 -19.76 24.66
N THR A 279 7.91 -19.09 24.18
CA THR A 279 6.63 -19.74 23.83
C THR A 279 6.79 -20.70 22.64
N ASP A 280 5.82 -21.60 22.45
CA ASP A 280 5.81 -22.52 21.30
C ASP A 280 5.74 -21.78 19.95
N ALA A 281 5.05 -20.63 19.90
CA ALA A 281 5.01 -19.77 18.72
C ALA A 281 6.38 -19.15 18.39
N GLU A 282 7.10 -18.65 19.40
CA GLU A 282 8.45 -18.10 19.23
C GLU A 282 9.46 -19.18 18.87
N TYR A 283 9.34 -20.35 19.49
CA TYR A 283 10.16 -21.52 19.16
C TYR A 283 9.93 -21.98 17.72
N LEU A 284 8.68 -21.99 17.24
CA LEU A 284 8.35 -22.33 15.85
C LEU A 284 9.06 -21.39 14.86
N VAL A 285 9.07 -20.08 15.13
CA VAL A 285 9.80 -19.11 14.29
C VAL A 285 11.29 -19.40 14.28
N ALA A 286 11.89 -19.68 15.44
CA ALA A 286 13.30 -20.05 15.53
C ALA A 286 13.61 -21.35 14.75
N TRP A 287 12.73 -22.35 14.83
CA TRP A 287 12.85 -23.60 14.10
C TRP A 287 12.79 -23.38 12.59
N LEU A 288 11.86 -22.57 12.09
CA LEU A 288 11.75 -22.23 10.66
C LEU A 288 13.01 -21.54 10.13
N VAL A 289 13.61 -20.64 10.91
CA VAL A 289 14.86 -19.98 10.54
C VAL A 289 16.02 -20.99 10.52
N CYS A 290 16.17 -21.76 11.59
CA CYS A 290 17.31 -22.64 11.83
C CYS A 290 17.31 -23.90 10.95
N ARG A 291 16.15 -24.54 10.76
CA ARG A 291 16.02 -25.83 10.05
C ARG A 291 15.55 -25.68 8.61
N MET A 292 14.74 -24.66 8.31
CA MET A 292 14.21 -24.43 6.96
C MET A 292 14.97 -23.34 6.19
N GLY A 293 15.97 -22.70 6.82
CA GLY A 293 16.80 -21.68 6.18
C GLY A 293 16.04 -20.40 5.84
N MET A 294 14.90 -20.15 6.49
CA MET A 294 14.13 -18.94 6.28
C MET A 294 14.83 -17.72 6.89
N THR A 295 14.58 -16.54 6.32
CA THR A 295 14.91 -15.30 7.03
C THR A 295 13.91 -15.10 8.18
N ALA A 296 14.33 -14.47 9.28
CA ALA A 296 13.44 -14.16 10.40
C ALA A 296 12.19 -13.38 9.95
N THR A 297 12.35 -12.44 9.02
CA THR A 297 11.22 -11.68 8.45
C THR A 297 10.26 -12.56 7.65
N ALA A 298 10.76 -13.57 6.94
CA ALA A 298 9.90 -14.49 6.18
C ALA A 298 9.17 -15.45 7.12
N ALA A 299 9.83 -15.99 8.14
CA ALA A 299 9.21 -16.86 9.14
C ALA A 299 8.06 -16.15 9.90
N LEU A 300 8.27 -14.89 10.30
CA LEU A 300 7.24 -14.07 10.96
C LEU A 300 6.07 -13.65 10.06
N LYS A 301 6.24 -13.73 8.74
CA LYS A 301 5.23 -13.36 7.73
C LYS A 301 4.69 -14.57 6.98
N LEU A 302 4.85 -15.76 7.54
CA LEU A 302 4.29 -16.96 6.95
C LEU A 302 2.76 -16.87 7.05
N ASN A 303 2.10 -16.89 5.90
CA ASN A 303 0.66 -16.80 5.79
C ASN A 303 0.03 -18.20 5.82
N LEU A 304 -1.28 -18.27 6.11
CA LEU A 304 -2.03 -19.53 6.16
C LEU A 304 -2.12 -20.24 4.80
N ASP A 305 -2.06 -19.51 3.69
CA ASP A 305 -2.01 -20.08 2.33
C ASP A 305 -0.71 -20.86 2.03
N CYS A 306 0.28 -20.75 2.92
CA CYS A 306 1.53 -21.49 2.86
C CYS A 306 1.52 -22.73 3.77
N ILE A 307 0.38 -23.10 4.34
CA ILE A 307 0.22 -24.27 5.21
C ILE A 307 -0.94 -25.12 4.67
N GLU A 308 -0.69 -26.39 4.44
CA GLU A 308 -1.71 -27.35 3.98
C GLU A 308 -1.71 -28.57 4.89
N MET A 309 -2.91 -29.05 5.24
CA MET A 309 -3.10 -30.25 6.03
C MET A 309 -3.67 -31.34 5.13
N HIS A 310 -2.92 -32.43 4.98
CA HIS A 310 -3.36 -33.57 4.18
C HIS A 310 -4.37 -34.44 4.96
N GLU A 311 -5.15 -35.25 4.23
CA GLU A 311 -6.19 -36.13 4.78
C GLU A 311 -5.68 -37.14 5.84
N ASN A 312 -4.38 -37.45 5.80
CA ASN A 312 -3.70 -38.30 6.77
C ASN A 312 -3.23 -37.55 8.03
N GLY A 313 -3.60 -36.28 8.19
CA GLY A 313 -3.25 -35.42 9.32
C GLY A 313 -1.84 -34.83 9.26
N HIS A 314 -1.10 -35.06 8.18
CA HIS A 314 0.23 -34.48 8.00
C HIS A 314 0.16 -33.02 7.57
N ILE A 315 1.06 -32.21 8.11
CA ILE A 315 1.16 -30.78 7.76
C ILE A 315 2.35 -30.58 6.84
N VAL A 316 2.09 -29.92 5.72
CA VAL A 316 3.13 -29.43 4.82
C VAL A 316 3.13 -27.91 4.84
N ILE A 317 4.33 -27.34 4.81
CA ILE A 317 4.54 -25.90 4.75
C ILE A 317 5.26 -25.52 3.46
N LYS A 318 4.96 -24.33 2.94
CA LYS A 318 5.61 -23.74 1.77
C LYS A 318 6.42 -22.51 2.18
N PRO A 319 7.61 -22.69 2.78
CA PRO A 319 8.42 -21.58 3.29
C PRO A 319 9.03 -20.72 2.17
N ALA A 320 9.11 -21.25 0.96
CA ALA A 320 9.55 -20.51 -0.23
C ALA A 320 8.75 -20.94 -1.46
N ARG A 321 9.27 -21.88 -2.26
CA ARG A 321 8.63 -22.33 -3.53
C ARG A 321 8.29 -23.81 -3.57
N ALA A 322 8.67 -24.58 -2.54
CA ALA A 322 8.41 -26.01 -2.44
C ALA A 322 7.61 -26.32 -1.19
N TRP A 323 6.69 -27.28 -1.30
CA TRP A 323 5.99 -27.88 -0.16
C TRP A 323 6.92 -28.85 0.54
N LEU A 324 7.05 -28.70 1.86
CA LEU A 324 7.94 -29.49 2.69
C LEU A 324 7.14 -30.04 3.87
N SER A 325 7.26 -31.35 4.09
CA SER A 325 6.73 -31.97 5.30
C SER A 325 7.53 -31.50 6.51
N VAL A 326 6.84 -31.31 7.62
CA VAL A 326 7.47 -31.00 8.91
C VAL A 326 7.46 -32.23 9.82
N PRO A 327 8.41 -32.37 10.75
CA PRO A 327 8.37 -33.44 11.73
C PRO A 327 7.12 -33.35 12.62
N LYS A 328 6.60 -34.49 13.08
CA LYS A 328 5.41 -34.56 13.97
C LYS A 328 5.47 -33.65 15.20
N SER A 329 6.66 -33.44 15.76
CA SER A 329 6.86 -32.54 16.90
C SER A 329 6.56 -31.08 16.57
N ILE A 330 6.76 -30.68 15.31
CA ILE A 330 6.47 -29.33 14.79
C ILE A 330 5.04 -29.26 14.26
N GLU A 331 4.51 -30.34 13.68
CA GLU A 331 3.09 -30.43 13.31
C GLU A 331 2.19 -30.11 14.51
N ARG A 332 2.48 -30.69 15.67
CA ARG A 332 1.72 -30.43 16.90
C ARG A 332 1.74 -28.96 17.31
N ILE A 333 2.93 -28.33 17.27
CA ILE A 333 3.09 -26.92 17.62
C ILE A 333 2.35 -26.01 16.62
N LEU A 334 2.41 -26.35 15.33
CA LEU A 334 1.66 -25.64 14.30
C LEU A 334 0.15 -25.72 14.56
N LEU A 335 -0.38 -26.89 14.89
CA LEU A 335 -1.80 -27.06 15.20
C LEU A 335 -2.21 -26.27 16.44
N GLU A 336 -1.39 -26.26 17.50
CA GLU A 336 -1.64 -25.49 18.71
C GLU A 336 -1.73 -23.98 18.38
N VAL A 337 -0.74 -23.43 17.67
CA VAL A 337 -0.72 -22.03 17.24
C VAL A 337 -1.89 -21.69 16.32
N LEU A 338 -2.21 -22.57 15.36
CA LEU A 338 -3.35 -22.38 14.44
C LEU A 338 -4.69 -22.41 15.18
N SER A 339 -4.82 -23.27 16.20
CA SER A 339 -6.03 -23.36 17.02
C SER A 339 -6.25 -22.11 17.87
N GLU A 340 -5.18 -21.50 18.40
CA GLU A 340 -5.24 -20.21 19.09
C GLU A 340 -5.68 -19.09 18.14
N ILE A 341 -5.15 -19.07 16.92
CA ILE A 341 -5.57 -18.13 15.87
C ILE A 341 -7.06 -18.31 15.56
N LYS A 342 -7.53 -19.55 15.35
CA LYS A 342 -8.96 -19.85 15.11
C LYS A 342 -9.84 -19.38 16.28
N ARG A 343 -9.41 -19.58 17.53
CA ARG A 343 -10.12 -19.07 18.72
C ARG A 343 -10.16 -17.55 18.78
N LEU A 344 -9.10 -16.86 18.40
CA LEU A 344 -9.06 -15.39 18.32
C LEU A 344 -9.99 -14.83 17.24
N PHE A 345 -10.17 -15.56 16.13
CA PHE A 345 -11.15 -15.22 15.09
C PHE A 345 -12.60 -15.57 15.50
N ALA A 346 -12.81 -16.68 16.21
CA ALA A 346 -14.11 -17.05 16.76
C ALA A 346 -14.57 -16.09 17.87
N PHE A 347 -13.67 -15.63 18.74
CA PHE A 347 -13.96 -14.59 19.75
C PHE A 347 -14.25 -13.20 19.14
N LYS A 348 -13.85 -12.98 17.88
CA LYS A 348 -14.17 -11.78 17.11
C LYS A 348 -15.42 -11.94 16.22
N GLY A 349 -16.23 -12.98 16.45
CA GLY A 349 -17.52 -13.13 15.80
C GLY A 349 -17.45 -13.46 14.30
N VAL A 350 -16.37 -14.11 13.85
CA VAL A 350 -16.33 -14.74 12.52
C VAL A 350 -16.44 -16.24 12.75
N ALA A 351 -17.68 -16.71 12.83
CA ALA A 351 -17.98 -18.12 12.73
C ALA A 351 -17.85 -18.57 11.27
N ASP A 352 -17.35 -19.80 11.13
CA ASP A 352 -17.34 -20.65 9.94
C ASP A 352 -16.13 -20.52 8.98
N PHE A 353 -15.16 -21.39 9.25
CA PHE A 353 -14.29 -22.08 8.28
C PHE A 353 -14.64 -23.56 8.30
#